data_AF-A0A950QKZ1-F1
#
_entry.id   AF-A0A950QKZ1-F1
#
_cell.length_a   1.000
_cell.length_b   1.000
_cell.length_c   1.000
_cell.angle_alpha   90.00
_cell.angle_beta   90.00
_cell.angle_gamma   90.00
#
_symmetry.space_group_name_H-M   'P 1'
#
loop_
_entity.id
_entity.type
_entity.pdbx_description
1 polymer ?
#
loop_
_entity_poly.entity_id
_entity_poly.type
_entity_poly.pdbx_seq_one_letter_code
_entity_poly.pdbx_strand_id
1 'polypeptide(L)'
;MAVFLSTAAAFAILAAAAPGEPARKPNVIVVLVDTLRADHLGCYGYKGPISPSVDAFSKSCVVFDRCITPAPWTKPAVASVFTSLYPAIHRVINP
;
A
#
# COMPACT_ATOMS: atom_id res chain seq x y z
N MET A 1 -11.28 -14.13 -24.72
CA MET A 1 -10.93 -14.17 -26.15
C MET A 1 -10.80 -12.74 -26.66
N ALA A 2 -9.58 -12.22 -26.58
CA ALA A 2 -9.03 -11.07 -27.30
C ALA A 2 -7.56 -11.06 -26.88
N VAL A 3 -6.71 -11.60 -27.76
CA VAL A 3 -5.26 -11.69 -27.58
C VAL A 3 -4.66 -10.42 -28.16
N PHE A 4 -4.00 -9.62 -27.34
CA PHE A 4 -2.99 -8.67 -27.82
C PHE A 4 -1.66 -9.06 -27.20
N LEU A 5 -0.80 -9.62 -28.04
CA LEU A 5 0.61 -9.87 -27.77
C LEU A 5 1.36 -8.66 -28.34
N SER A 6 2.07 -7.89 -27.51
CA SER A 6 3.16 -7.05 -27.99
C SER A 6 4.39 -7.25 -27.11
N THR A 7 5.50 -7.44 -27.79
CA THR A 7 6.78 -7.97 -27.37
C THR A 7 7.61 -7.07 -26.46
N ALA A 8 8.36 -7.73 -25.57
CA ALA A 8 9.76 -7.50 -25.22
C ALA A 8 10.25 -6.08 -24.88
N ALA A 9 10.69 -5.89 -23.62
CA ALA A 9 11.93 -5.16 -23.35
C ALA A 9 12.47 -5.49 -21.94
N ALA A 10 13.57 -6.23 -21.94
CA ALA A 10 14.70 -6.11 -21.01
C ALA A 10 14.43 -6.17 -19.48
N PHE A 11 14.48 -7.39 -18.93
CA PHE A 11 14.99 -7.60 -17.58
C PHE A 11 16.51 -7.35 -17.60
N ALA A 12 16.92 -6.09 -17.58
CA ALA A 12 18.33 -5.71 -17.55
C ALA A 12 18.54 -4.46 -16.70
N ILE A 13 18.67 -4.67 -15.39
CA ILE A 13 19.62 -3.89 -14.59
C ILE A 13 20.43 -4.89 -13.78
N LEU A 14 21.35 -5.60 -14.45
CA LEU A 14 22.56 -6.05 -13.79
C LEU A 14 23.57 -4.90 -13.92
N ALA A 15 23.33 -3.82 -13.17
CA ALA A 15 24.39 -2.89 -12.86
C ALA A 15 25.32 -3.63 -11.89
N ALA A 16 26.49 -4.03 -12.37
CA ALA A 16 27.58 -4.41 -11.49
C ALA A 16 27.84 -3.22 -10.56
N ALA A 17 27.39 -3.34 -9.31
CA ALA A 17 27.67 -2.33 -8.31
C ALA A 17 29.18 -2.38 -8.07
N ALA A 18 29.88 -1.30 -8.43
CA ALA A 18 31.08 -0.90 -7.70
C ALA A 18 30.74 -0.93 -6.19
N PRO A 19 31.69 -1.14 -5.27
CA PRO A 19 31.42 -1.00 -3.85
C PRO A 19 31.10 0.47 -3.57
N GLY A 20 29.84 0.83 -3.80
CA GLY A 20 29.27 2.09 -3.39
C GLY A 20 29.19 2.07 -1.87
N GLU A 21 29.40 3.24 -1.29
CA GLU A 21 29.11 3.51 0.11
C GLU A 21 27.76 2.84 0.48
N PRO A 22 27.68 2.12 1.61
CA PRO A 22 26.47 1.37 1.95
C PRO A 22 25.27 2.30 1.84
N ALA A 23 24.39 2.00 0.87
CA ALA A 23 23.25 2.84 0.59
C ALA A 23 22.52 3.12 1.90
N ARG A 24 22.42 4.41 2.26
CA ARG A 24 21.78 4.80 3.51
C ARG A 24 20.38 4.19 3.51
N LYS A 25 20.08 3.42 4.55
CA LYS A 25 18.74 2.82 4.70
C LYS A 25 17.71 3.95 4.69
N PRO A 26 16.65 3.85 3.88
CA PRO A 26 15.62 4.88 3.86
C PRO A 26 14.90 4.91 5.20
N ASN A 27 14.42 6.10 5.59
CA ASN A 27 13.45 6.21 6.67
C ASN A 27 12.11 5.67 6.15
N VAL A 28 11.42 4.89 6.99
CA VAL A 28 10.09 4.35 6.67
C VAL A 28 9.08 4.98 7.62
N ILE A 29 8.07 5.65 7.07
CA ILE A 29 6.97 6.26 7.82
C ILE A 29 5.69 5.52 7.46
N VAL A 30 5.00 4.97 8.46
CA VAL A 30 3.70 4.31 8.29
C VAL A 30 2.62 5.22 8.84
N VAL A 31 1.77 5.75 7.96
CA VAL A 31 0.59 6.54 8.34
C VAL A 31 -0.64 5.62 8.27
N LEU A 32 -1.23 5.34 9.43
CA LEU A 32 -2.40 4.49 9.56
C LEU A 32 -3.59 5.34 10.02
N VAL A 33 -4.72 5.24 9.32
CA VAL A 33 -5.95 5.97 9.66
C VAL A 33 -7.02 4.96 10.06
N ASP A 34 -7.58 5.12 11.26
CA ASP A 34 -8.63 4.24 11.75
C ASP A 34 -9.97 4.53 11.04
N THR A 35 -10.71 3.48 10.72
CA THR A 35 -12.05 3.54 10.09
C THR A 35 -12.16 4.28 8.75
N LEU A 36 -11.04 4.50 8.03
CA LEU A 36 -11.05 5.17 6.73
C LEU A 36 -11.62 4.27 5.62
N ARG A 37 -12.64 4.75 4.91
CA ARG A 37 -13.18 4.07 3.71
C ARG A 37 -12.56 4.64 2.44
N ALA A 38 -12.18 3.76 1.53
CA ALA A 38 -11.58 4.15 0.24
C ALA A 38 -12.52 4.99 -0.63
N ASP A 39 -13.83 4.68 -0.65
CA ASP A 39 -14.84 5.39 -1.45
C ASP A 39 -15.14 6.82 -0.98
N HIS A 40 -14.48 7.28 0.09
CA HIS A 40 -14.54 8.65 0.61
C HIS A 40 -13.26 9.45 0.31
N LEU A 41 -12.35 8.93 -0.52
CA LEU A 41 -11.16 9.68 -0.96
C LEU A 41 -11.30 10.12 -2.42
N GLY A 42 -10.90 11.34 -2.71
CA GLY A 42 -10.92 11.90 -4.06
C GLY A 42 -10.05 11.13 -5.04
N CYS A 43 -8.91 10.59 -4.58
CA CYS A 43 -8.05 9.71 -5.38
C CYS A 43 -8.73 8.40 -5.81
N TYR A 44 -9.81 7.97 -5.15
CA TYR A 44 -10.66 6.85 -5.55
C TYR A 44 -12.00 7.29 -6.17
N GLY A 45 -12.14 8.57 -6.51
CA GLY A 45 -13.30 9.11 -7.25
C GLY A 45 -14.38 9.78 -6.40
N TYR A 46 -14.18 9.95 -5.08
CA TYR A 46 -15.10 10.71 -4.25
C TYR A 46 -15.13 12.20 -4.66
N LYS A 47 -16.31 12.82 -4.73
CA LYS A 47 -16.46 14.20 -5.24
C LYS A 47 -16.43 15.29 -4.16
N GLY A 48 -16.46 14.92 -2.88
CA GLY A 48 -16.47 15.88 -1.77
C GLY A 48 -15.06 16.37 -1.38
N PRO A 49 -14.94 17.56 -0.76
CA PRO A 49 -13.66 18.19 -0.46
C PRO A 49 -13.00 17.70 0.85
N ILE A 50 -13.07 16.39 1.14
CA ILE A 50 -12.70 15.86 2.46
C ILE A 50 -11.25 15.35 2.54
N SER A 51 -10.60 15.09 1.41
CA SER A 51 -9.25 14.48 1.35
C SER A 51 -8.20 15.27 0.54
N PRO A 52 -8.22 16.62 0.45
CA PRO A 52 -7.41 17.35 -0.52
C PRO A 52 -5.90 17.08 -0.43
N SER A 53 -5.36 16.91 0.80
CA SER A 53 -3.93 16.60 1.00
C SER A 53 -3.56 15.19 0.56
N VAL A 54 -4.42 14.20 0.83
CA VAL A 54 -4.21 12.80 0.42
C VAL A 54 -4.33 12.69 -1.10
N ASP A 55 -5.29 13.40 -1.68
CA ASP A 55 -5.51 13.41 -3.13
C ASP A 55 -4.33 14.05 -3.87
N ALA A 56 -3.80 15.17 -3.36
CA ALA A 56 -2.60 15.79 -3.89
C ALA A 56 -1.38 14.87 -3.78
N PHE A 57 -1.20 14.21 -2.63
CA PHE A 57 -0.09 13.27 -2.39
C PHE A 57 -0.16 12.06 -3.33
N SER A 58 -1.36 11.55 -3.62
CA SER A 58 -1.56 10.38 -4.47
C SER A 58 -1.00 10.54 -5.90
N LYS A 59 -0.92 11.78 -6.41
CA LYS A 59 -0.47 12.08 -7.79
C LYS A 59 0.99 11.73 -8.06
N SER A 60 1.81 11.62 -7.00
CA SER A 60 3.21 11.22 -7.10
C SER A 60 3.50 9.89 -6.39
N CYS A 61 2.47 9.10 -6.10
CA CYS A 61 2.58 7.84 -5.38
C CYS A 61 2.10 6.66 -6.24
N VAL A 62 2.49 5.45 -5.82
CA VAL A 62 1.82 4.23 -6.27
C VAL A 62 0.55 4.06 -5.44
N VAL A 63 -0.60 4.00 -6.12
CA VAL A 63 -1.92 3.83 -5.50
C VAL A 63 -2.42 2.40 -5.77
N PHE A 64 -3.01 1.76 -4.77
CA PHE A 64 -3.52 0.40 -4.86
C PHE A 64 -5.05 0.37 -4.88
N ASP A 65 -5.64 0.05 -6.05
CA ASP A 65 -7.11 -0.02 -6.20
C ASP A 65 -7.75 -1.20 -5.45
N ARG A 66 -6.94 -2.18 -5.02
CA ARG A 66 -7.39 -3.40 -4.31
C ARG A 66 -6.55 -3.68 -3.08
N CYS A 67 -6.60 -2.78 -2.10
CA CYS A 67 -6.03 -2.99 -0.77
C CYS A 67 -7.13 -3.39 0.22
N ILE A 68 -7.15 -4.65 0.66
CA ILE A 68 -8.23 -5.21 1.49
C ILE A 68 -7.71 -5.56 2.88
N THR A 69 -8.45 -5.14 3.91
CA THR A 69 -8.14 -5.47 5.31
C THR A 69 -8.39 -6.96 5.60
N PRO A 70 -7.55 -7.63 6.41
CA PRO A 70 -7.80 -9.01 6.84
C PRO A 70 -8.92 -9.11 7.89
N ALA A 71 -9.37 -8.00 8.49
CA ALA A 71 -10.47 -7.97 9.46
C ALA A 71 -11.27 -6.65 9.41
N PRO A 72 -12.59 -6.66 9.70
CA PRO A 72 -13.46 -5.50 9.54
C PRO A 72 -13.46 -4.51 10.73
N TRP A 73 -12.60 -4.71 11.73
CA TRP A 73 -12.58 -3.94 12.97
C TRP A 73 -11.15 -3.68 13.43
N THR A 74 -10.95 -2.56 14.11
CA THR A 74 -9.65 -1.92 14.34
C THR A 74 -8.62 -2.86 14.94
N LYS A 75 -8.95 -3.52 16.05
CA LYS A 75 -7.98 -4.28 16.84
C LYS A 75 -7.23 -5.37 16.03
N PRO A 76 -7.89 -6.34 15.37
CA PRO A 76 -7.17 -7.32 14.57
C PRO A 76 -6.57 -6.75 13.29
N ALA A 77 -7.20 -5.75 12.66
CA ALA A 77 -6.67 -5.15 11.44
C ALA A 77 -5.31 -4.48 11.70
N VAL A 78 -5.22 -3.68 12.77
CA VAL A 78 -3.97 -3.04 13.20
C VAL A 78 -2.94 -4.07 13.64
N ALA A 79 -3.34 -5.08 14.42
CA ALA A 79 -2.43 -6.16 14.83
C ALA A 79 -1.81 -6.89 13.63
N SER A 80 -2.58 -7.12 12.56
CA SER A 80 -2.08 -7.76 11.33
C SER A 80 -0.98 -6.92 10.65
N VAL A 81 -1.09 -5.58 10.64
CA VAL A 81 -0.06 -4.69 10.08
C VAL A 81 1.28 -4.81 10.82
N PHE A 82 1.25 -4.88 12.15
CA PHE A 82 2.47 -4.93 12.97
C PHE A 82 3.08 -6.33 13.08
N THR A 83 2.26 -7.38 13.02
CA THR A 83 2.72 -8.76 13.19
C THR A 83 3.01 -9.45 11.87
N SER A 84 2.52 -8.91 10.73
CA SER A 84 2.54 -9.59 9.43
C SER A 84 1.84 -10.95 9.44
N LEU A 85 0.87 -11.12 10.35
CA LEU A 85 0.10 -12.35 10.52
C LEU A 85 -1.38 -12.08 10.25
N TYR A 86 -2.10 -13.11 9.79
CA TYR A 86 -3.56 -13.05 9.74
C TYR A 86 -4.17 -13.15 11.15
N PRO A 87 -5.42 -12.66 11.34
CA PRO A 87 -6.14 -12.76 12.62
C PRO A 87 -6.21 -14.16 13.21
N ALA A 88 -6.33 -15.18 12.36
CA ALA A 88 -6.33 -16.59 12.77
C ALA A 88 -5.01 -17.02 13.46
N ILE A 89 -3.90 -16.36 13.15
CA ILE A 89 -2.56 -16.70 13.67
C ILE A 89 -2.20 -15.82 14.87
N HIS A 90 -2.39 -14.49 14.78
CA HIS A 90 -2.03 -13.60 15.90
C HIS A 90 -3.06 -13.58 17.04
N ARG A 91 -4.28 -14.11 16.82
CA ARG A 91 -5.34 -14.32 17.84
C ARG A 91 -5.78 -13.07 18.62
N VAL A 92 -5.52 -11.88 18.09
CA VAL A 92 -5.99 -10.60 18.66
C VAL A 92 -7.41 -10.34 18.18
N ILE A 93 -8.35 -11.19 18.61
CA ILE A 93 -9.73 -11.27 18.09
C ILE A 93 -10.81 -11.22 19.19
N ASN A 94 -10.42 -11.26 20.47
CA ASN A 94 -11.36 -11.12 21.58
C ASN A 94 -11.73 -9.66 21.76
N PRO A 95 -12.97 -9.28 22.10
CA PRO A 95 -13.38 -7.90 22.33
C PRO A 95 -12.61 -7.21 23.46
#